data_AF-A0A9D6PYW1-F1
#
_entry.id   AF-A0A9D6PYW1-F1
#
_cell.length_a   1.000
_cell.length_b   1.000
_cell.length_c   1.000
_cell.angle_alpha   90.00
_cell.angle_beta   90.00
_cell.angle_gamma   90.00
#
_symmetry.space_group_name_H-M   'P 1'
#
loop_
_entity.id
_entity.type
_entity.pdbx_description
1 polymer ?
#
loop_
_entity_poly.entity_id
_entity_poly.type
_entity_poly.pdbx_seq_one_letter_code
_entity_poly.pdbx_strand_id
1 'polypeptide(L)'
;MSRGMFIAIEGPIGVGKTTLARLLQEEFQAELLLEIFEENPFLKLFYTDRARYAFQTQIFFLLSRYRQRHEVVPNILQRSNLISDYTFTKDRLFARLNLSSDELEMYERIHAILAAETGYSTDPGCVGTAPIPACLAGVHGRIDPCREIIAL
;
A
#
# COMPACT_ATOMS: atom_id res chain seq x y z
N MET A 1 4.24 19.28 -17.12
CA MET A 1 4.23 17.81 -17.19
C MET A 1 3.17 17.32 -16.22
N SER A 2 2.11 16.69 -16.70
CA SER A 2 1.09 16.08 -15.82
C SER A 2 1.75 14.90 -15.10
N ARG A 3 1.76 14.95 -13.76
CA ARG A 3 2.24 13.83 -12.95
C ARG A 3 1.21 12.69 -13.04
N GLY A 4 1.67 11.44 -13.11
CA GLY A 4 0.80 10.27 -13.22
C GLY A 4 -0.15 10.14 -12.02
N MET A 5 -1.32 9.55 -12.25
CA MET A 5 -2.32 9.27 -11.23
C MET A 5 -1.93 8.04 -10.40
N PHE A 6 -2.15 8.07 -9.08
CA PHE A 6 -1.97 6.91 -8.20
C PHE A 6 -3.29 6.49 -7.54
N ILE A 7 -3.75 5.27 -7.82
CA ILE A 7 -4.95 4.67 -7.21
C ILE A 7 -4.50 3.48 -6.36
N ALA A 8 -4.99 3.39 -5.13
CA ALA A 8 -4.84 2.21 -4.29
C ALA A 8 -6.22 1.62 -3.99
N ILE A 9 -6.34 0.30 -4.08
CA ILE A 9 -7.60 -0.40 -3.81
C ILE A 9 -7.51 -1.03 -2.44
N GLU A 10 -8.44 -0.68 -1.56
CA GLU A 10 -8.52 -1.28 -0.22
C GLU A 10 -9.67 -2.27 -0.10
N GLY A 11 -9.58 -3.13 0.93
CA GLY A 11 -10.60 -4.13 1.20
C GLY A 11 -10.06 -5.40 1.86
N PRO A 12 -10.95 -6.27 2.37
CA PRO A 12 -10.57 -7.51 3.07
C PRO A 12 -9.76 -8.48 2.18
N ILE A 13 -9.10 -9.45 2.81
CA ILE A 13 -8.42 -10.53 2.08
C ILE A 13 -9.47 -11.38 1.37
N GLY A 14 -9.21 -11.76 0.12
CA GLY A 14 -10.11 -12.62 -0.67
C GLY A 14 -11.27 -11.90 -1.37
N VAL A 15 -11.43 -10.58 -1.21
CA VAL A 15 -12.55 -9.83 -1.84
C VAL A 15 -12.35 -9.55 -3.34
N GLY A 16 -11.20 -9.91 -3.92
CA GLY A 16 -10.92 -9.70 -5.35
C GLY A 16 -10.21 -8.38 -5.71
N LYS A 17 -9.53 -7.72 -4.77
CA LYS A 17 -8.76 -6.47 -5.03
C LYS A 17 -7.79 -6.60 -6.19
N THR A 18 -6.97 -7.65 -6.21
CA THR A 18 -6.01 -7.91 -7.28
C THR A 18 -6.69 -8.08 -8.64
N THR A 19 -7.88 -8.70 -8.67
CA THR A 19 -8.70 -8.83 -9.88
C THR A 19 -9.19 -7.45 -10.34
N LEU A 20 -9.74 -6.64 -9.43
CA LEU A 20 -10.17 -5.28 -9.73
C LEU A 20 -8.99 -4.42 -10.22
N ALA A 21 -7.84 -4.52 -9.57
CA ALA A 21 -6.63 -3.77 -9.93
C ALA A 21 -6.18 -4.06 -11.36
N ARG A 22 -6.22 -5.33 -11.78
CA ARG A 22 -5.91 -5.74 -13.15
C ARG A 22 -6.92 -5.22 -14.17
N LEU A 23 -8.22 -5.23 -13.84
CA LEU A 23 -9.25 -4.67 -14.72
C LEU A 23 -9.06 -3.16 -14.93
N LEU A 24 -8.79 -2.42 -13.84
CA LEU A 24 -8.54 -0.99 -13.92
C LEU A 24 -7.21 -0.67 -14.62
N GLN A 25 -6.20 -1.55 -14.53
CA GLN A 25 -4.92 -1.38 -15.21
C GLN A 25 -5.10 -1.19 -16.72
N GLU A 26 -5.94 -2.01 -17.34
CA GLU A 26 -6.24 -1.95 -18.78
C GLU A 26 -6.98 -0.67 -19.15
N GLU A 27 -7.99 -0.29 -18.37
CA GLU A 27 -8.80 0.91 -18.60
C GLU A 27 -7.99 2.22 -18.51
N PHE A 28 -7.11 2.32 -17.50
CA PHE A 28 -6.32 3.53 -17.24
C PHE A 28 -4.94 3.55 -17.90
N GLN A 29 -4.62 2.51 -18.68
CA GLN A 29 -3.28 2.28 -19.24
C GLN A 29 -2.18 2.46 -18.18
N ALA A 30 -2.43 1.92 -16.99
CA ALA A 30 -1.59 2.11 -15.82
C ALA A 30 -0.59 0.95 -15.65
N GLU A 31 0.48 1.20 -14.89
CA GLU A 31 1.28 0.13 -14.31
C GLU A 31 0.62 -0.40 -13.02
N LEU A 32 0.89 -1.66 -12.70
CA LEU A 32 0.31 -2.34 -11.55
C LEU A 32 1.37 -2.58 -10.47
N LEU A 33 1.09 -2.14 -9.24
CA LEU A 33 1.92 -2.36 -8.07
C LEU A 33 1.21 -3.33 -7.11
N LEU A 34 1.64 -4.59 -7.14
CA LEU A 34 1.08 -5.64 -6.29
C LEU A 34 1.86 -5.81 -5.00
N GLU A 35 1.15 -6.26 -3.96
CA GLU A 35 1.78 -6.67 -2.71
C GLU A 35 2.65 -7.94 -2.89
N ILE A 36 3.89 -7.88 -2.39
CA ILE A 36 4.88 -8.96 -2.56
C ILE A 36 4.75 -9.95 -1.39
N PHE A 37 3.83 -10.91 -1.52
CA PHE A 37 3.64 -11.96 -0.50
C PHE A 37 4.66 -13.10 -0.63
N GLU A 38 4.94 -13.54 -1.85
CA GLU A 38 5.66 -14.79 -2.11
C GLU A 38 7.14 -14.74 -1.72
N GLU A 39 7.73 -13.54 -1.71
CA GLU A 39 9.13 -13.33 -1.31
C GLU A 39 9.33 -13.31 0.20
N ASN A 40 8.25 -13.25 1.00
CA ASN A 40 8.37 -13.22 2.45
C ASN A 40 8.71 -14.62 2.99
N PRO A 41 9.95 -14.88 3.45
CA PRO A 41 10.36 -16.21 3.88
C PRO A 41 9.63 -16.66 5.16
N PHE A 42 9.08 -15.70 5.92
CA PHE A 42 8.39 -15.95 7.17
C PHE A 42 6.89 -16.19 6.98
N LEU A 43 6.31 -15.83 5.84
CA LEU A 43 4.85 -15.89 5.65
C LEU A 43 4.31 -17.32 5.77
N LYS A 44 4.99 -18.31 5.18
CA LYS A 44 4.61 -19.72 5.35
C LYS A 44 4.71 -20.17 6.81
N LEU A 45 5.75 -19.72 7.51
CA LEU A 45 5.99 -20.05 8.92
C LEU A 45 4.96 -19.39 9.85
N PHE A 46 4.54 -18.17 9.54
CA PHE A 46 3.46 -17.48 10.24
C PHE A 46 2.15 -18.26 10.23
N TYR A 47 1.80 -18.93 9.12
CA TYR A 47 0.63 -19.79 9.08
C TYR A 47 0.76 -21.06 9.95
N THR A 48 1.98 -21.46 10.30
CA THR A 48 2.24 -22.61 11.19
C THR A 48 2.32 -22.22 12.67
N ASP A 49 2.89 -21.06 12.98
CA ASP A 49 3.06 -20.55 14.34
C ASP A 49 3.04 -19.01 14.32
N ARG A 50 1.85 -18.44 14.52
CA ARG A 50 1.65 -16.99 14.43
C ARG A 50 2.46 -16.25 15.48
N ALA A 51 2.43 -16.71 16.73
CA ALA A 51 3.07 -16.01 17.84
C ALA A 51 4.58 -15.89 17.65
N ARG A 52 5.22 -16.89 17.03
CA ARG A 52 6.66 -16.90 16.83
C ARG A 52 7.14 -16.09 15.61
N TYR A 53 6.32 -16.03 14.56
CA TYR A 53 6.73 -15.48 13.25
C TYR A 53 6.02 -14.18 12.87
N ALA A 54 5.02 -13.72 13.64
CA ALA A 54 4.26 -12.52 13.33
C ALA A 54 5.17 -11.29 13.16
N PHE A 55 6.12 -11.07 14.06
CA PHE A 55 6.99 -9.90 14.00
C PHE A 55 7.87 -9.88 12.75
N GLN A 56 8.55 -10.98 12.43
CA GLN A 56 9.41 -11.09 11.26
C GLN A 56 8.61 -10.95 9.96
N THR A 57 7.41 -11.55 9.92
CA THR A 57 6.49 -11.40 8.80
C THR A 57 6.07 -9.94 8.62
N GLN A 58 5.72 -9.22 9.68
CA GLN A 58 5.31 -7.81 9.58
C GLN A 58 6.46 -6.87 9.23
N ILE A 59 7.65 -7.06 9.80
CA ILE A 59 8.81 -6.24 9.44
C ILE A 59 9.17 -6.41 7.96
N PHE A 60 9.07 -7.64 7.42
CA PHE A 60 9.27 -7.86 6.00
C PHE A 60 8.26 -7.06 5.15
N PHE A 61 6.96 -7.11 5.50
CA PHE A 61 5.95 -6.35 4.77
C PHE A 61 6.20 -4.85 4.86
N LEU A 62 6.49 -4.31 6.05
CA LEU A 62 6.82 -2.90 6.26
C LEU A 62 7.98 -2.45 5.36
N LEU A 63 9.09 -3.20 5.34
CA LEU A 63 10.28 -2.87 4.55
C LEU A 63 10.03 -3.00 3.04
N SER A 64 9.32 -4.04 2.61
CA SER A 64 8.96 -4.24 1.19
C SER A 64 8.10 -3.08 0.69
N ARG A 65 7.09 -2.68 1.47
CA ARG A 65 6.20 -1.56 1.16
C ARG A 65 6.96 -0.23 1.15
N TYR A 66 7.86 -0.01 2.11
CA TYR A 66 8.74 1.16 2.14
C TYR A 66 9.56 1.27 0.84
N ARG A 67 10.21 0.17 0.44
CA ARG A 67 11.01 0.12 -0.78
C ARG A 67 10.18 0.39 -2.03
N GLN A 68 9.02 -0.27 -2.17
CA GLN A 68 8.10 -0.01 -3.29
C GLN A 68 7.69 1.47 -3.34
N ARG A 69 7.38 2.07 -2.20
CA ARG A 69 6.99 3.48 -2.11
C ARG A 69 8.12 4.44 -2.46
N HIS A 70 9.35 4.16 -2.05
CA HIS A 70 10.50 5.04 -2.24
C HIS A 70 11.16 4.90 -3.61
N GLU A 71 11.35 3.68 -4.06
CA GLU A 71 12.13 3.38 -5.25
C GLU A 71 11.24 3.14 -6.47
N VAL A 72 10.05 2.54 -6.29
CA VAL A 72 9.24 2.08 -7.43
C VAL A 72 8.18 3.11 -7.81
N VAL A 73 7.38 3.58 -6.86
CA VAL A 73 6.25 4.50 -7.10
C VAL A 73 6.68 5.80 -7.81
N PRO A 74 7.70 6.55 -7.34
CA PRO A 74 8.04 7.83 -7.96
C PRO A 74 8.55 7.66 -9.39
N ASN A 75 9.27 6.56 -9.65
CA ASN A 75 9.79 6.22 -10.98
C ASN A 75 8.67 5.84 -11.95
N ILE A 76 7.60 5.18 -11.49
CA ILE A 76 6.43 4.88 -12.29
C ILE A 76 5.62 6.16 -12.56
N LEU A 77 5.32 6.95 -11.53
CA LEU A 77 4.47 8.14 -11.67
C LEU A 77 5.07 9.25 -12.55
N GLN A 78 6.37 9.18 -12.85
CA GLN A 78 7.02 10.03 -13.86
C GLN A 78 6.69 9.65 -15.30
N ARG A 79 6.30 8.39 -15.55
CA ARG A 79 6.12 7.83 -16.90
C ARG A 79 4.72 7.26 -17.17
N SER A 80 3.97 6.89 -16.13
CA SER A 80 2.67 6.22 -16.25
C SER A 80 1.77 6.47 -15.05
N ASN A 81 0.49 6.15 -15.20
CA ASN A 81 -0.42 6.00 -14.06
C ASN A 81 -0.06 4.74 -13.28
N LEU A 82 -0.45 4.67 -12.01
CA LEU A 82 -0.17 3.54 -11.14
C LEU A 82 -1.43 3.10 -10.39
N ILE A 83 -1.67 1.80 -10.37
CA ILE A 83 -2.73 1.17 -9.58
C ILE A 83 -2.10 0.16 -8.63
N SER A 84 -2.49 0.19 -7.36
CA SER A 84 -2.06 -0.76 -6.35
C SER A 84 -3.24 -1.48 -5.69
N ASP A 85 -3.04 -2.72 -5.25
CA ASP A 85 -4.06 -3.53 -4.56
C ASP A 85 -3.89 -3.57 -3.03
N TYR A 86 -2.99 -2.74 -2.51
CA TYR A 86 -2.76 -2.54 -1.09
C TYR A 86 -2.44 -1.08 -0.78
N THR A 87 -2.57 -0.73 0.49
CA THR A 87 -2.17 0.57 1.03
C THR A 87 -1.20 0.39 2.18
N PHE A 88 -0.38 1.42 2.40
CA PHE A 88 0.51 1.46 3.55
C PHE A 88 -0.28 1.53 4.87
N THR A 89 -1.41 2.23 4.88
CA THR A 89 -2.26 2.45 6.06
C THR A 89 -2.74 1.14 6.72
N LYS A 90 -2.89 0.07 5.94
CA LYS A 90 -3.37 -1.24 6.43
C LYS A 90 -2.32 -2.01 7.23
N ASP A 91 -1.03 -1.67 7.11
CA ASP A 91 0.08 -2.35 7.81
C ASP A 91 -0.11 -2.33 9.33
N ARG A 92 -0.40 -1.15 9.87
CA ARG A 92 -0.57 -0.93 11.30
C ARG A 92 -1.72 -1.74 11.90
N LEU A 93 -2.83 -1.92 11.17
CA LEU A 93 -3.94 -2.74 11.65
C LEU A 93 -3.52 -4.20 11.79
N PHE A 94 -2.80 -4.72 10.80
CA PHE A 94 -2.27 -6.08 10.82
C PHE A 94 -1.23 -6.29 11.92
N ALA A 95 -0.36 -5.31 12.16
CA ALA A 95 0.57 -5.32 13.28
C ALA A 95 -0.17 -5.39 14.62
N ARG A 96 -1.15 -4.52 14.85
CA ARG A 96 -1.94 -4.50 16.10
C ARG A 96 -2.70 -5.79 16.40
N LEU A 97 -3.13 -6.51 15.35
CA LEU A 97 -3.90 -7.75 15.52
C LEU A 97 -3.01 -8.97 15.80
N ASN A 98 -1.74 -8.94 15.40
CA ASN A 98 -0.89 -10.14 15.41
C ASN A 98 0.34 -10.04 16.32
N LEU A 99 0.78 -8.84 16.70
CA LEU A 99 1.98 -8.63 17.51
C LEU A 99 1.65 -8.53 19.00
N SER A 100 2.56 -9.04 19.83
CA SER A 100 2.55 -8.76 21.27
C SER A 100 2.86 -7.28 21.55
N SER A 101 2.67 -6.84 22.81
CA SER A 101 2.92 -5.45 23.21
C SER A 101 4.32 -4.96 22.84
N ASP A 102 5.34 -5.77 23.14
CA ASP A 102 6.74 -5.38 22.99
C ASP A 102 7.14 -5.37 21.51
N GLU A 103 6.65 -6.34 20.75
CA GLU A 103 6.82 -6.40 19.29
C GLU A 103 6.12 -5.25 18.57
N LEU A 104 4.91 -4.90 19.01
CA LEU A 104 4.14 -3.78 18.47
C LEU A 104 4.85 -2.45 18.74
N GLU A 105 5.40 -2.27 19.94
CA GLU A 105 6.17 -1.08 20.28
C GLU A 105 7.40 -0.94 19.37
N MET A 106 8.14 -2.03 19.17
CA MET A 106 9.29 -2.05 18.25
C MET A 106 8.87 -1.75 16.81
N TYR A 107 7.79 -2.37 16.35
CA TYR A 107 7.22 -2.13 15.02
C TYR A 107 6.86 -0.65 14.82
N GLU A 108 6.17 -0.02 15.78
CA GLU A 108 5.78 1.39 15.69
C GLU A 108 7.00 2.33 15.67
N ARG A 109 8.08 2.00 16.41
CA ARG A 109 9.33 2.75 16.34
C ARG A 109 9.96 2.68 14.95
N ILE A 110 10.06 1.48 14.37
CA ILE A 110 10.61 1.29 13.02
C ILE A 110 9.75 2.02 12.00
N HIS A 111 8.43 1.84 12.07
CA HIS A 111 7.47 2.52 11.20
C HIS A 111 7.63 4.05 11.29
N ALA A 112 7.79 4.62 12.49
CA ALA A 112 7.97 6.06 12.67
C ALA A 112 9.26 6.58 12.02
N ILE A 113 10.37 5.86 12.16
CA ILE A 113 11.65 6.20 11.52
C ILE A 113 11.49 6.21 10.01
N LEU A 114 10.95 5.12 9.45
CA LEU A 114 10.72 5.01 8.01
C LEU A 114 9.79 6.13 7.52
N ALA A 115 8.66 6.36 8.20
CA ALA A 115 7.73 7.42 7.83
C ALA A 115 8.37 8.82 7.84
N ALA A 116 9.28 9.11 8.77
CA ALA A 116 9.96 10.40 8.83
C ALA A 116 10.88 10.64 7.61
N GLU A 117 11.56 9.61 7.10
CA GLU A 117 12.40 9.71 5.90
C GLU A 117 11.59 9.91 4.62
N THR A 118 10.34 9.44 4.63
CA THR A 118 9.48 9.45 3.44
C THR A 118 8.82 10.78 3.10
N GLY A 119 8.90 11.78 3.99
CA GLY A 119 8.10 13.01 3.89
C GLY A 119 6.59 12.73 3.96
N TYR A 120 6.19 11.56 4.47
CA TYR A 120 4.79 11.16 4.54
C TYR A 120 4.10 11.99 5.60
N SER A 121 3.21 12.86 5.13
CA SER A 121 2.21 13.46 5.99
C SER A 121 1.22 12.36 6.38
N THR A 122 1.14 12.01 7.66
CA THR A 122 0.04 11.21 8.21
C THR A 122 -1.27 12.02 8.25
N ASP A 123 -1.33 13.17 7.57
CA ASP A 123 -2.50 14.02 7.49
C ASP A 123 -3.58 13.33 6.64
N PRO A 124 -4.71 12.92 7.25
CA PRO A 124 -5.80 12.29 6.52
C PRO A 124 -6.37 13.17 5.40
N GLY A 125 -6.05 14.46 5.34
CA GLY A 125 -6.42 15.36 4.24
C GLY A 125 -5.76 15.05 2.88
N CYS A 126 -4.62 14.34 2.86
CA CYS A 126 -3.90 13.97 1.63
C CYS A 126 -4.38 12.63 1.03
N VAL A 127 -5.15 11.84 1.77
CA VAL A 127 -5.74 10.58 1.30
C VAL A 127 -7.18 10.86 0.87
N GLY A 128 -7.45 10.73 -0.42
CA GLY A 128 -8.81 10.85 -0.94
C GLY A 128 -9.49 9.48 -0.92
N THR A 129 -10.73 9.37 -0.46
CA THR A 129 -11.57 8.22 -0.76
C THR A 129 -12.49 8.58 -1.92
N ALA A 130 -12.66 7.68 -2.87
CA ALA A 130 -13.61 7.87 -3.95
C ALA A 130 -14.26 6.53 -4.31
N PRO A 131 -15.59 6.50 -4.56
CA PRO A 131 -16.24 5.30 -5.05
C PRO A 131 -15.71 4.97 -6.46
N ILE A 132 -15.61 3.69 -6.80
CA ILE A 132 -15.05 3.22 -8.08
C ILE A 132 -15.57 3.99 -9.32
N PRO A 133 -16.89 4.27 -9.44
CA PRO A 133 -17.40 5.08 -10.56
C PRO A 133 -16.85 6.51 -10.63
N ALA A 134 -16.55 7.12 -9.49
CA ALA A 134 -15.93 8.45 -9.44
C ALA A 134 -14.43 8.40 -9.77
N CYS A 135 -13.71 7.34 -9.39
CA CYS A 135 -12.35 7.10 -9.86
C CYS A 135 -12.29 6.98 -11.39
N LEU A 136 -13.28 6.31 -12.00
CA LEU A 136 -13.46 6.21 -13.45
C LEU A 136 -13.80 7.56 -14.11
N ALA A 137 -14.54 8.44 -13.43
CA ALA A 137 -14.95 9.74 -13.96
C ALA A 137 -13.93 10.88 -13.76
N GLY A 138 -13.03 10.78 -12.78
CA GLY A 138 -12.10 11.84 -12.34
C GLY A 138 -10.93 12.17 -13.27
N VAL A 139 -10.88 11.59 -14.47
CA VAL A 139 -9.74 11.53 -15.41
C VAL A 139 -9.26 12.91 -15.94
N HIS A 140 -9.98 14.00 -15.69
CA HIS A 140 -9.67 15.33 -16.25
C HIS A 140 -9.22 16.40 -15.24
N GLY A 141 -9.15 16.09 -13.94
CA GLY A 141 -8.73 17.04 -12.90
C GLY A 141 -7.25 16.92 -12.52
N ARG A 142 -6.59 18.03 -12.15
CA ARG A 142 -5.21 18.01 -11.62
C ARG A 142 -5.15 17.15 -10.35
N ILE A 143 -4.55 15.96 -10.45
CA ILE A 143 -4.27 15.09 -9.31
C ILE A 143 -2.87 15.40 -8.79
N ASP A 144 -2.78 15.68 -7.49
CA ASP A 144 -1.51 15.87 -6.79
C ASP A 144 -0.81 14.50 -6.70
N PRO A 145 0.47 14.33 -7.13
CA PRO A 145 1.19 13.05 -7.06
C PRO A 145 1.27 12.43 -5.67
N CYS A 146 1.06 13.22 -4.61
CA CYS A 146 1.04 12.74 -3.24
C CYS A 146 -0.32 12.16 -2.84
N ARG A 147 -1.35 12.29 -3.68
CA ARG A 147 -2.72 11.93 -3.35
C ARG A 147 -2.98 10.47 -3.68
N GLU A 148 -3.04 9.64 -2.65
CA GLU A 148 -3.50 8.25 -2.74
C GLU A 148 -5.03 8.26 -2.75
N ILE A 149 -5.64 7.74 -3.82
CA ILE A 149 -7.08 7.57 -3.89
C ILE A 149 -7.41 6.14 -3.50
N ILE A 150 -8.09 5.97 -2.36
CA ILE A 150 -8.58 4.68 -1.90
C ILE A 150 -9.94 4.40 -2.53
N ALA A 151 -9.99 3.36 -3.37
CA ALA A 151 -11.23 2.76 -3.84
C ALA A 151 -11.75 1.76 -2.79
N LEU A 152 -12.99 1.97 -2.33
CA LEU A 152 -13.74 1.10 -1.39
C LEU A 152 -14.90 0.42 -2.11
#